data_AF-A0A832ISF0-F1
#
_entry.id   AF-A0A832ISF0-F1
#
_cell.length_a   1.000
_cell.length_b   1.000
_cell.length_c   1.000
_cell.angle_alpha   90.00
_cell.angle_beta   90.00
_cell.angle_gamma   90.00
#
_symmetry.space_group_name_H-M   'P 1'
#
loop_
_entity.id
_entity.type
_entity.pdbx_description
1 polymer ?
#
loop_
_entity_poly.entity_id
_entity_poly.type
_entity_poly.pdbx_seq_one_letter_code
_entity_poly.pdbx_strand_id
1 'polypeptide(L)'
;MAKELFVYVGTYTLPILFGTGQVLLGKGEGIYVYHMDQDSGALELVSKLTGVANPSFLAFYPERRFLYAVNELKTFEGKPTVTVSAFLVDSETGRLKFLNKKITHG
;
A
#
# COMPACT_ATOMS: atom_id res chain seq x y z
N MET A 1 -18.01 -12.45 18.95
CA MET A 1 -16.55 -12.43 18.74
C MET A 1 -16.17 -11.00 18.37
N ALA A 2 -15.12 -10.45 18.98
CA ALA A 2 -14.63 -9.13 18.60
C ALA A 2 -14.22 -9.16 17.12
N LYS A 3 -14.45 -8.06 16.41
CA LYS A 3 -14.11 -7.97 15.00
C LYS A 3 -12.61 -7.67 14.90
N GLU A 4 -11.84 -8.58 14.33
CA GLU A 4 -10.42 -8.40 13.99
C GLU A 4 -10.21 -7.05 13.29
N LEU A 5 -9.23 -6.27 13.74
CA LEU A 5 -8.92 -4.96 13.16
C LEU A 5 -7.53 -4.97 12.55
N PHE A 6 -7.49 -4.89 11.22
CA PHE A 6 -6.26 -4.82 10.47
C PHE A 6 -5.92 -3.38 10.06
N VAL A 7 -4.65 -3.01 10.21
CA VAL A 7 -4.08 -1.72 9.82
C VAL A 7 -3.12 -1.93 8.65
N TYR A 8 -3.22 -1.07 7.64
CA TYR A 8 -2.44 -1.17 6.41
C TYR A 8 -1.58 0.09 6.26
N VAL A 9 -0.28 -0.09 6.14
CA VAL A 9 0.69 1.01 6.05
C VAL A 9 1.39 0.94 4.69
N GLY A 10 1.07 1.91 3.85
CA GLY A 10 1.78 2.17 2.60
C GLY A 10 3.11 2.86 2.86
N THR A 11 4.12 2.61 2.03
CA THR A 11 5.47 3.15 2.22
C THR A 11 6.11 3.58 0.92
N TYR A 12 7.13 4.42 1.02
CA TYR A 12 8.05 4.66 -0.08
C TYR A 12 9.14 3.59 -0.09
N THR A 13 9.31 2.94 -1.25
CA THR A 13 10.22 1.81 -1.48
C THR A 13 11.37 2.16 -2.41
N LEU A 14 11.26 3.28 -3.13
CA LEU A 14 12.24 3.78 -4.09
C LEU A 14 12.55 5.26 -3.80
N PRO A 15 13.67 5.81 -4.33
CA PRO A 15 13.97 7.24 -4.24
C PRO A 15 12.87 8.11 -4.86
N ILE A 16 12.51 9.20 -4.19
CA ILE A 16 11.51 10.16 -4.66
C ILE A 16 12.07 11.56 -4.62
N LEU A 17 11.98 12.24 -5.75
CA LEU A 17 12.27 13.67 -5.87
C LEU A 17 11.00 14.47 -5.54
N PHE A 18 11.03 15.15 -4.41
CA PHE A 18 9.98 16.09 -4.01
C PHE A 18 10.04 17.38 -4.82
N GLY A 19 8.94 18.14 -4.83
CA GLY A 19 8.88 19.46 -5.47
C GLY A 19 9.85 20.49 -4.87
N THR A 20 10.40 20.21 -3.69
CA THR A 20 11.45 21.01 -3.03
C THR A 20 12.84 20.77 -3.60
N GLY A 21 13.02 19.78 -4.49
CA GLY A 21 14.32 19.34 -4.98
C GLY A 21 15.03 18.33 -4.08
N GLN A 22 14.47 18.01 -2.91
CA GLN A 22 15.02 16.99 -2.01
C GLN A 22 14.68 15.58 -2.52
N VAL A 23 15.65 14.68 -2.41
CA VAL A 23 15.46 13.26 -2.68
C VAL A 23 15.29 12.52 -1.36
N LEU A 24 14.11 11.91 -1.17
CA LEU A 24 13.88 10.96 -0.09
C LEU A 24 14.20 9.56 -0.57
N LEU A 25 15.09 8.88 0.14
CA LEU A 25 15.34 7.45 -0.07
C LEU A 25 14.25 6.67 0.66
N GLY A 26 13.36 6.03 -0.09
CA GLY A 26 12.37 5.10 0.46
C GLY A 26 13.07 3.98 1.25
N LYS A 27 12.60 3.74 2.48
CA LYS A 27 13.12 2.69 3.39
C LYS A 27 12.14 1.55 3.61
N GLY A 28 10.91 1.69 3.12
CA GLY A 28 9.90 0.65 3.22
C GLY A 28 10.06 -0.37 2.10
N GLU A 29 9.41 -1.51 2.26
CA GLU A 29 9.48 -2.61 1.30
C GLU A 29 8.16 -2.82 0.52
N GLY A 30 7.11 -2.07 0.85
CA GLY A 30 5.81 -2.13 0.19
C GLY A 30 4.66 -1.77 1.12
N ILE A 31 3.67 -2.66 1.25
CA ILE A 31 2.52 -2.49 2.15
C ILE A 31 2.67 -3.42 3.35
N TYR A 32 2.63 -2.87 4.55
CA TYR A 32 2.68 -3.63 5.80
C TYR A 32 1.25 -3.81 6.32
N VAL A 33 0.94 -5.01 6.80
CA VAL A 33 -0.33 -5.36 7.42
C VAL A 33 -0.08 -5.70 8.87
N TYR A 34 -0.80 -5.02 9.75
CA TYR A 34 -0.76 -5.23 11.19
C TYR A 34 -2.11 -5.67 11.71
N HIS A 35 -2.11 -6.52 12.73
CA HIS A 35 -3.26 -6.71 13.60
C HIS A 35 -3.18 -5.68 14.72
N MET A 36 -4.30 -5.03 15.05
CA MET A 36 -4.38 -4.03 16.10
C MET A 36 -5.20 -4.57 17.26
N ASP A 37 -4.55 -4.69 18.41
CA ASP A 37 -5.25 -4.91 19.68
C ASP A 37 -6.12 -3.69 19.99
N GLN A 38 -7.43 -3.87 20.10
CA GLN A 38 -8.38 -2.75 20.22
C GLN A 38 -8.38 -2.09 21.59
N ASP A 39 -7.91 -2.78 22.64
CA ASP A 39 -7.93 -2.28 24.00
C ASP A 39 -6.67 -1.45 24.30
N SER A 40 -5.52 -1.94 23.86
CA SER A 40 -4.20 -1.32 24.09
C SER A 40 -3.70 -0.46 22.93
N GLY A 41 -4.22 -0.68 21.71
CA GLY A 41 -3.72 -0.07 20.48
C GLY A 41 -2.39 -0.67 19.99
N ALA A 42 -1.91 -1.77 20.58
CA ALA A 42 -0.69 -2.43 20.15
C ALA A 42 -0.83 -2.98 18.72
N LEU A 43 0.23 -2.85 17.92
CA LEU A 43 0.30 -3.33 16.54
C LEU A 43 1.23 -4.54 16.44
N GLU A 44 0.70 -5.66 15.98
CA GLU A 44 1.46 -6.87 15.67
C GLU A 44 1.59 -7.03 14.15
N LEU A 45 2.81 -7.23 13.65
CA LEU A 45 3.03 -7.41 12.21
C LEU A 45 2.50 -8.77 11.75
N VAL A 46 1.54 -8.76 10.84
CA VAL A 46 0.93 -9.97 10.26
C VAL A 46 1.62 -10.36 8.96
N SER A 47 1.82 -9.38 8.07
CA SER A 47 2.46 -9.62 6.78
C SER A 47 3.01 -8.35 6.16
N LYS A 48 3.82 -8.54 5.13
CA LYS A 48 4.39 -7.47 4.30
C LYS A 48 4.25 -7.89 2.84
N LEU A 49 3.54 -7.08 2.06
CA LEU A 49 3.45 -7.24 0.62
C LEU A 49 4.57 -6.45 -0.04
N THR A 50 5.56 -7.16 -0.57
CA THR A 50 6.70 -6.57 -1.27
C THR A 50 6.47 -6.50 -2.78
N GLY A 51 7.39 -5.87 -3.52
CA GLY A 51 7.30 -5.78 -4.99
C GLY A 51 6.28 -4.76 -5.51
N VAL A 52 5.62 -4.02 -4.61
CA VAL A 52 4.76 -2.88 -4.94
C VAL A 52 5.59 -1.62 -4.79
N ALA A 53 5.84 -0.92 -5.90
CA ALA A 53 6.68 0.27 -5.89
C ALA A 53 5.91 1.48 -5.34
N ASN A 54 6.45 2.14 -4.33
CA ASN A 54 5.93 3.36 -3.70
C ASN A 54 4.40 3.38 -3.50
N PRO A 55 3.79 2.40 -2.79
CA PRO A 55 2.38 2.44 -2.41
C PRO A 55 2.13 3.56 -1.38
N SER A 56 2.12 4.82 -1.81
CA SER A 56 2.14 5.98 -0.90
C SER A 56 0.78 6.35 -0.34
N PHE A 57 -0.29 5.93 -1.01
CA PHE A 57 -1.66 6.14 -0.55
C PHE A 57 -2.50 4.89 -0.77
N LEU A 58 -3.34 4.57 0.22
CA LEU A 58 -4.18 3.38 0.23
C LEU A 58 -5.65 3.77 0.42
N ALA A 59 -6.55 3.13 -0.31
CA ALA A 59 -8.00 3.32 -0.17
C ALA A 59 -8.73 1.99 -0.29
N PHE A 60 -9.69 1.76 0.61
CA PHE A 60 -10.59 0.62 0.53
C PHE A 60 -11.79 0.93 -0.37
N TYR A 61 -12.23 -0.08 -1.12
CA TYR A 61 -13.60 -0.13 -1.61
C TYR A 61 -14.58 -0.19 -0.41
N PRO A 62 -15.81 0.35 -0.46
CA PRO A 62 -16.67 0.49 0.73
C PRO A 62 -16.92 -0.82 1.50
N GLU A 63 -17.07 -1.94 0.79
CA GLU A 63 -17.27 -3.28 1.33
C GLU A 63 -15.96 -3.94 1.79
N ARG A 64 -14.83 -3.22 1.72
CA ARG A 64 -13.49 -3.59 2.20
C ARG A 64 -12.90 -4.88 1.61
N ARG A 65 -13.52 -5.45 0.57
CA ARG A 65 -13.00 -6.61 -0.17
C ARG A 65 -11.80 -6.25 -1.06
N PHE A 66 -11.67 -4.98 -1.43
CA PHE A 66 -10.59 -4.50 -2.29
C PHE A 66 -9.85 -3.34 -1.63
N LEU A 67 -8.54 -3.35 -1.81
CA LEU A 67 -7.65 -2.24 -1.47
C LEU A 67 -7.00 -1.74 -2.75
N TYR A 68 -6.97 -0.43 -2.93
CA TYR A 68 -6.26 0.25 -4.02
C TYR A 68 -5.06 0.98 -3.44
N ALA A 69 -3.93 0.89 -4.11
CA ALA A 69 -2.71 1.63 -3.77
C ALA A 69 -2.27 2.50 -4.94
N VAL A 70 -2.07 3.79 -4.68
CA VAL A 70 -1.36 4.68 -5.61
C VAL A 70 0.11 4.29 -5.60
N ASN A 71 0.67 4.03 -6.78
CA ASN A 71 2.09 3.81 -6.98
C ASN A 71 2.75 5.11 -7.42
N GLU A 72 3.35 5.82 -6.47
CA GLU A 72 3.92 7.14 -6.69
C GLU A 72 5.28 7.05 -7.40
N LEU A 73 5.21 7.07 -8.73
CA LEU A 73 6.34 6.94 -9.64
C LEU A 73 6.41 8.18 -10.54
N LYS A 74 7.59 8.48 -11.08
CA LYS A 74 7.71 9.51 -12.13
C LYS A 74 7.56 8.91 -13.53
N THR A 75 7.90 7.64 -13.67
CA THR A 75 7.79 6.90 -14.93
C THR A 75 7.33 5.47 -14.69
N PHE A 76 6.61 4.92 -15.65
CA PHE A 76 6.25 3.51 -15.73
C PHE A 76 6.34 3.07 -17.18
N GLU A 77 7.00 1.93 -17.44
CA GLU A 77 7.26 1.41 -18.80
C GLU A 77 7.86 2.47 -19.76
N GLY A 78 8.78 3.28 -19.25
CA GLY A 78 9.47 4.32 -20.02
C GLY A 78 8.64 5.57 -20.33
N LYS A 79 7.40 5.68 -19.82
CA LYS A 79 6.52 6.83 -20.04
C LYS A 79 6.33 7.64 -18.75
N PRO A 80 6.22 8.98 -18.82
CA PRO A 80 5.86 9.81 -17.67
C PRO A 80 4.41 9.53 -17.22
N THR A 81 4.25 8.63 -16.26
CA THR A 81 2.94 8.23 -15.74
C THR A 81 3.06 7.59 -14.36
N VAL A 82 1.94 7.52 -13.65
CA VAL A 82 1.77 6.81 -12.38
C VAL A 82 0.80 5.65 -12.56
N THR A 83 0.80 4.72 -11.61
CA THR A 83 -0.11 3.57 -11.65
C THR A 83 -0.91 3.45 -10.37
N VAL A 84 -2.02 2.73 -10.44
CA VAL A 84 -2.76 2.23 -9.29
C VAL A 84 -2.74 0.72 -9.34
N SER A 85 -2.39 0.09 -8.22
CA SER A 85 -2.49 -1.35 -8.03
C SER A 85 -3.75 -1.68 -7.23
N ALA A 86 -4.43 -2.77 -7.61
CA ALA A 86 -5.59 -3.30 -6.89
C ALA A 86 -5.25 -4.65 -6.23
N PHE A 87 -5.77 -4.84 -5.02
CA PHE A 87 -5.57 -6.04 -4.22
C PHE A 87 -6.90 -6.55 -3.69
N LEU A 88 -7.06 -7.87 -3.62
CA LEU A 88 -8.09 -8.53 -2.82
C LEU A 88 -7.62 -8.59 -1.37
N VAL A 89 -8.53 -8.31 -0.45
CA VAL A 89 -8.30 -8.36 1.00
C VAL A 89 -8.88 -9.66 1.54
N ASP A 90 -8.02 -10.47 2.16
CA ASP A 90 -8.45 -11.62 2.94
C ASP A 90 -9.03 -11.13 4.28
N SER A 91 -10.32 -11.37 4.52
CA SER A 91 -11.00 -10.82 5.70
C SER A 91 -10.62 -11.51 7.02
N GLU A 92 -10.06 -12.72 6.96
CA GLU A 92 -9.69 -13.50 8.14
C GLU A 92 -8.27 -13.16 8.59
N THR A 93 -7.38 -12.90 7.64
CA THR A 93 -5.94 -12.72 7.89
C THR A 93 -5.44 -11.31 7.60
N GLY A 94 -6.24 -10.46 6.97
CA GLY A 94 -5.84 -9.13 6.51
C GLY A 94 -4.85 -9.15 5.34
N ARG A 95 -4.47 -10.32 4.83
CA ARG A 95 -3.47 -10.43 3.76
C ARG A 95 -3.99 -9.87 2.44
N LEU A 96 -3.07 -9.31 1.67
CA LEU A 96 -3.35 -8.73 0.36
C LEU A 96 -2.92 -9.67 -0.76
N LYS A 97 -3.82 -9.93 -1.70
CA LYS A 97 -3.51 -10.64 -2.95
C LYS A 97 -3.56 -9.66 -4.11
N PHE A 98 -2.46 -9.52 -4.84
CA PHE A 98 -2.40 -8.69 -6.05
C PHE A 98 -3.40 -9.16 -7.10
N LEU A 99 -4.13 -8.21 -7.70
CA LEU A 99 -5.09 -8.46 -8.78
C LEU A 99 -4.56 -7.91 -10.09
N ASN A 100 -4.37 -6.59 -10.16
CA ASN A 100 -3.88 -5.93 -11.35
C ASN A 100 -3.24 -4.58 -11.03
N LYS A 101 -2.68 -3.96 -12.07
CA LYS A 101 -2.12 -2.61 -12.05
C LYS A 101 -2.53 -1.89 -13.33
N LYS A 102 -2.88 -0.61 -13.22
CA LYS A 102 -3.27 0.23 -14.37
C LYS A 102 -2.63 1.61 -14.25
N ILE A 103 -2.27 2.20 -15.38
CA ILE A 103 -1.86 3.60 -15.45
C ILE A 103 -3.06 4.51 -15.13
N THR A 104 -2.82 5.66 -14.51
CA THR A 104 -3.91 6.60 -14.18
C THR A 104 -4.29 7.51 -15.35
N HIS A 105 -3.45 7.59 -16.38
CA HIS A 105 -3.52 8.56 -17.49
C HIS A 105 -3.28 10.03 -17.11
N GLY A 106 -2.81 10.29 -15.89
CA GLY A 106 -2.69 11.65 -15.34
C GLY A 106 -3.91 11.97 -14.52
#